data_AF-A0AA97FA66-F1
#
_entry.id   AF-A0AA97FA66-F1
#
_cell.length_a   1.000
_cell.length_b   1.000
_cell.length_c   1.000
_cell.angle_alpha   90.00
_cell.angle_beta   90.00
_cell.angle_gamma   90.00
#
_symmetry.space_group_name_H-M   'P 1'
#
loop_
_entity.id
_entity.type
_entity.pdbx_description
1 polymer ?
#
loop_
_entity_poly.entity_id
_entity_poly.type
_entity_poly.pdbx_seq_one_letter_code
_entity_poly.pdbx_strand_id
1 'polypeptide(L)'
;MIDFTAYPHPVMAVRCPECGKAAGVYCYRPSGHKASDFHRSLKDLADQIFIQQHGNAAAVFRSDNNTWLIDPNGLAPDMSEPSDQLQLF
;
A
#
# COMPACT_ATOMS: atom_id res chain seq x y z
N MET A 1 -4.21 16.09 -0.40
CA MET A 1 -3.45 14.90 -0.82
C MET A 1 -3.60 13.86 0.28
N ILE A 2 -3.82 12.59 -0.08
CA ILE A 2 -4.01 11.52 0.90
C ILE A 2 -2.65 10.88 1.17
N ASP A 3 -2.30 10.68 2.43
CA ASP A 3 -1.08 10.00 2.81
C ASP A 3 -1.32 8.48 2.91
N PHE A 4 -0.87 7.74 1.91
CA PHE A 4 -0.94 6.28 1.85
C PHE A 4 0.05 5.58 2.79
N THR A 5 0.96 6.33 3.43
CA THR A 5 1.98 5.78 4.33
C THR A 5 1.63 5.89 5.81
N ALA A 6 0.61 6.68 6.15
CA ALA A 6 0.22 6.99 7.53
C ALA A 6 -0.51 5.85 8.28
N TYR A 7 -0.91 4.78 7.60
CA TYR A 7 -1.79 3.75 8.15
C TYR A 7 -1.15 2.35 8.13
N PRO A 8 -1.68 1.38 8.91
CA PRO A 8 -1.16 0.01 8.91
C PRO A 8 -1.13 -0.65 7.54
N HIS A 9 -2.06 -0.29 6.65
CA HIS A 9 -2.10 -0.74 5.26
C HIS A 9 -2.50 0.43 4.34
N PRO A 10 -1.91 0.60 3.13
CA PRO A 10 -2.15 1.79 2.29
C PRO A 10 -3.60 1.92 1.86
N VAL A 11 -4.27 0.80 1.59
CA VAL A 11 -5.71 0.73 1.29
C VAL A 11 -6.59 1.40 2.37
N MET A 12 -6.10 1.51 3.61
CA MET A 12 -6.84 2.15 4.70
C MET A 12 -6.76 3.68 4.67
N ALA A 13 -6.01 4.28 3.74
CA ALA A 13 -5.87 5.73 3.64
C ALA A 13 -7.15 6.43 3.15
N VAL A 14 -8.12 5.66 2.63
CA VAL A 14 -9.37 6.18 2.08
C VAL A 14 -10.58 5.64 2.86
N ARG A 15 -11.70 6.37 2.78
CA ARG A 15 -12.97 5.94 3.38
C ARG A 15 -13.54 4.78 2.58
N CYS A 16 -14.07 3.75 3.25
CA CYS A 16 -14.75 2.66 2.56
C CYS A 16 -16.08 3.15 1.97
N PRO A 17 -16.32 3.03 0.65
CA PRO A 17 -17.56 3.49 0.02
C PRO A 17 -18.74 2.57 0.36
N GLU A 18 -18.49 1.32 0.73
CA GLU A 18 -19.52 0.31 1.00
C GLU A 18 -20.06 0.38 2.43
N CYS A 19 -19.19 0.40 3.44
CA CYS A 19 -19.60 0.43 4.86
C CYS A 19 -19.40 1.79 5.53
N GLY A 20 -18.89 2.79 4.79
CA GLY A 20 -18.73 4.17 5.26
C GLY A 20 -17.69 4.37 6.37
N LYS A 21 -16.88 3.37 6.71
CA LYS A 21 -15.83 3.50 7.73
C LYS A 21 -14.74 4.47 7.29
N ALA A 22 -14.30 5.29 8.25
CA ALA A 22 -13.25 6.28 8.06
C ALA A 22 -11.89 5.65 7.73
N ALA A 23 -10.98 6.46 7.18
CA ALA A 23 -9.59 6.06 6.99
C ALA A 23 -8.97 5.55 8.30
N GLY A 24 -8.10 4.55 8.20
CA GLY A 24 -7.48 3.89 9.35
C GLY A 24 -8.38 2.91 10.10
N VAL A 25 -9.65 2.75 9.72
CA VAL A 25 -10.59 1.83 10.39
C VAL A 25 -10.89 0.63 9.51
N TYR A 26 -10.69 -0.57 10.07
CA TYR A 26 -11.02 -1.82 9.38
C TYR A 26 -12.52 -1.92 9.06
N CYS A 27 -12.81 -2.51 7.91
CA CYS A 27 -14.16 -2.92 7.56
C CYS A 27 -14.65 -4.03 8.51
N TYR A 28 -15.92 -3.96 8.88
CA TYR A 28 -16.60 -5.05 9.58
C TYR A 28 -17.46 -5.81 8.59
N ARG A 29 -17.44 -7.13 8.68
CA ARG A 29 -18.41 -7.98 7.98
C ARG A 29 -19.76 -7.89 8.70
N PRO A 30 -20.90 -8.20 8.03
CA PRO A 30 -22.22 -8.14 8.66
C PRO A 30 -22.35 -8.93 9.97
N SER A 31 -21.49 -9.95 10.16
CA SER A 31 -21.36 -10.71 11.41
C SER A 31 -20.66 -9.96 12.56
N GLY A 32 -20.33 -8.67 12.43
CA GLY A 32 -19.71 -7.84 13.47
C GLY A 32 -18.20 -8.07 13.68
N HIS A 33 -17.63 -9.10 13.07
CA HIS A 33 -16.19 -9.36 13.14
C HIS A 33 -15.41 -8.43 12.21
N LYS A 34 -14.15 -8.15 12.55
CA LYS A 34 -13.21 -7.54 11.59
C LYS A 34 -13.13 -8.45 10.37
N ALA A 35 -13.30 -7.87 9.19
CA ALA A 35 -13.02 -8.61 7.98
C ALA A 35 -11.51 -8.91 7.96
N SER A 36 -11.16 -10.16 7.68
CA SER A 36 -9.76 -10.56 7.46
C SER A 36 -9.18 -9.93 6.19
N ASP A 37 -10.04 -9.36 5.36
CA ASP A 37 -9.72 -8.67 4.13
C ASP A 37 -10.57 -7.39 3.99
N PHE A 38 -10.11 -6.44 3.18
CA PHE A 38 -10.85 -5.22 2.87
C PHE A 38 -11.95 -5.47 1.82
N HIS A 39 -13.03 -4.69 1.88
CA HIS A 39 -14.03 -4.69 0.81
C HIS A 39 -13.36 -4.39 -0.54
N ARG A 40 -13.77 -5.09 -1.60
CA ARG A 40 -13.19 -4.92 -2.94
C ARG A 40 -13.29 -3.47 -3.41
N SER A 41 -14.44 -2.85 -3.17
CA SER A 41 -14.72 -1.44 -3.44
C SER A 41 -13.75 -0.47 -2.76
N LEU A 42 -13.25 -0.80 -1.56
CA LEU A 42 -12.23 0.00 -0.87
C LEU A 42 -10.87 -0.11 -1.57
N LYS A 43 -10.48 -1.30 -2.01
CA LYS A 43 -9.23 -1.53 -2.74
C LYS A 43 -9.24 -0.78 -4.08
N ASP A 44 -10.30 -0.95 -4.86
CA ASP A 44 -10.42 -0.30 -6.17
C ASP A 44 -10.41 1.23 -6.04
N LEU A 45 -11.08 1.79 -5.02
CA LEU A 45 -11.06 3.23 -4.76
C LEU A 45 -9.67 3.72 -4.31
N ALA A 46 -9.00 2.97 -3.44
CA ALA A 46 -7.65 3.30 -3.00
C ALA A 46 -6.67 3.32 -4.18
N ASP A 47 -6.74 2.32 -5.07
CA ASP A 47 -5.91 2.24 -6.27
C ASP A 47 -6.17 3.41 -7.23
N GLN A 48 -7.44 3.73 -7.50
CA GLN A 48 -7.82 4.87 -8.34
C GLN A 48 -7.25 6.19 -7.81
N ILE A 49 -7.41 6.44 -6.51
CA ILE A 49 -6.92 7.66 -5.86
C ILE A 49 -5.38 7.68 -5.86
N PHE A 50 -4.74 6.53 -5.62
CA PHE A 50 -3.29 6.41 -5.65
C PHE A 50 -2.73 6.73 -7.03
N ILE A 51 -3.27 6.12 -8.08
CA ILE A 51 -2.88 6.38 -9.48
C ILE A 51 -3.13 7.84 -9.85
N GLN A 52 -4.24 8.43 -9.41
CA GLN A 52 -4.54 9.84 -9.66
C GLN A 52 -3.51 10.78 -8.98
N GLN A 53 -3.03 10.43 -7.78
CA GLN A 53 -2.09 11.27 -7.02
C GLN A 53 -0.63 11.07 -7.39
N HIS A 54 -0.23 9.84 -7.73
CA HIS A 54 1.18 9.46 -7.90
C HIS A 54 1.52 9.02 -9.33
N GLY A 55 0.52 8.78 -10.18
CA GLY A 55 0.69 8.26 -11.53
C GLY A 55 0.63 6.74 -11.59
N ASN A 56 0.36 6.21 -12.79
CA ASN A 56 0.20 4.76 -13.01
C ASN A 56 1.51 3.96 -12.89
N ALA A 57 2.65 4.64 -12.93
CA ALA A 57 3.95 4.00 -12.73
C ALA A 57 4.29 3.83 -11.25
N ALA A 58 3.67 4.61 -10.36
CA ALA A 58 4.05 4.62 -8.95
C ALA A 58 3.73 3.29 -8.26
N ALA A 59 4.54 2.94 -7.26
CA ALA A 59 4.33 1.78 -6.41
C ALA A 59 4.39 2.17 -4.93
N VAL A 60 3.63 1.47 -4.10
CA VAL A 60 3.73 1.52 -2.64
C VAL A 60 4.19 0.16 -2.13
N PHE A 61 5.24 0.15 -1.31
CA PHE A 61 5.85 -1.09 -0.82
C PHE A 61 6.22 -0.97 0.66
N ARG A 62 6.37 -2.14 1.29
CA ARG A 62 6.79 -2.24 2.68
C ARG A 62 8.31 -2.20 2.75
N SER A 63 8.85 -1.30 3.56
CA SER A 63 10.28 -1.24 3.87
C SER A 63 10.66 -2.21 4.99
N ASP A 64 11.96 -2.43 5.15
CA ASP A 64 12.52 -3.30 6.19
C ASP A 64 12.20 -2.84 7.62
N ASN A 65 12.06 -1.54 7.84
CA ASN A 65 11.64 -0.96 9.13
C ASN A 65 10.12 -0.99 9.34
N ASN A 66 9.39 -1.77 8.54
CA ASN A 66 7.94 -1.94 8.65
C ASN A 66 7.17 -0.62 8.49
N THR A 67 7.67 0.29 7.65
CA THR A 67 6.95 1.48 7.20
C THR A 67 6.53 1.33 5.74
N TRP A 68 5.68 2.22 5.26
CA TRP A 68 5.28 2.27 3.86
C TRP A 68 6.09 3.34 3.15
N LEU A 69 6.58 3.02 1.95
CA LEU A 69 7.28 3.93 1.06
C LEU A 69 6.58 3.97 -0.30
N ILE A 70 6.66 5.12 -0.96
CA ILE A 70 6.12 5.33 -2.32
C ILE A 70 7.28 5.60 -3.26
N ASP A 71 7.41 4.79 -4.30
CA ASP A 71 8.30 5.04 -5.43
C ASP A 71 7.48 5.62 -6.59
N PRO A 72 7.70 6.89 -7.00
CA PRO A 72 6.99 7.50 -8.11
C PRO A 72 7.21 6.82 -9.47
N ASN A 73 8.33 6.12 -9.65
CA ASN A 73 8.67 5.46 -10.91
C ASN A 73 8.30 3.97 -10.90
N GLY A 74 7.74 3.49 -9.78
CA GLY A 74 7.57 2.06 -9.52
C GLY A 74 8.91 1.43 -9.18
N LEU A 75 8.89 0.23 -8.58
CA LEU A 75 10.10 -0.47 -8.15
C LEU A 75 11.15 -0.45 -9.27
N ALA A 76 12.20 0.38 -9.11
CA ALA A 76 13.44 0.19 -9.83
C ALA A 76 13.99 -1.20 -9.45
N PRO A 77 14.60 -1.96 -10.38
CA PRO A 77 15.13 -3.26 -10.06
C PRO A 77 16.38 -3.09 -9.19
N ASP A 78 16.23 -3.21 -7.88
CA ASP A 78 17.27 -3.76 -7.03
C ASP A 78 16.65 -4.76 -6.07
N MET A 79 16.55 -5.99 -6.58
CA MET A 79 16.36 -7.18 -5.77
C MET A 79 17.54 -8.09 -6.14
N SER A 80 18.70 -7.85 -5.49
CA SER A 80 19.91 -8.68 -5.40
C SER A 80 21.14 -8.13 -6.14
N GLU A 81 21.98 -7.36 -5.47
CA GLU A 81 23.43 -7.52 -5.60
C GLU A 81 23.94 -8.12 -4.28
N PRO A 82 24.28 -9.42 -4.21
CA PRO A 82 25.26 -9.84 -3.21
C PRO A 82 26.56 -9.12 -3.53
N SER A 83 26.84 -8.06 -2.77
CA SER A 83 28.19 -7.53 -2.64
C SER A 83 29.06 -8.63 -2.04
N ASP A 84 29.73 -9.38 -2.90
CA ASP A 84 31.09 -9.80 -2.61
C ASP A 84 31.90 -9.80 -3.90
N GLN A 85 32.69 -8.73 -4.02
CA GLN A 85 33.94 -8.77 -4.73
C GLN A 85 34.77 -9.94 -4.20
N LEU A 86 35.07 -10.90 -5.06
CA LEU A 86 36.34 -11.61 -5.01
C LEU A 86 36.80 -11.86 -6.45
N GLN A 87 37.48 -10.85 -6.98
CA GLN A 87 38.53 -11.07 -7.98
C GLN A 87 39.74 -11.73 -7.33
N LEU A 88 40.54 -12.42 -8.15
CA LEU A 88 41.87 -13.04 -7.90
C LEU A 88 41.73 -14.43 -7.24
N PHE A 89 41.99 -15.54 -7.94
CA PHE A 89 43.16 -15.90 -8.77
C PHE A 89 42.79 -16.68 -10.04
#